data_AF-A0A8S3H663-F1
#
_entry.id   AF-A0A8S3H663-F1
#
_cell.length_a   1.000
_cell.length_b   1.000
_cell.length_c   1.000
_cell.angle_alpha   90.00
_cell.angle_beta   90.00
_cell.angle_gamma   90.00
#
_symmetry.space_group_name_H-M   'P 1'
#
loop_
_entity.id
_entity.type
_entity.pdbx_description
1 polymer ?
#
loop_
_entity_poly.entity_id
_entity_poly.type
_entity_poly.pdbx_seq_one_letter_code
_entity_poly.pdbx_strand_id
1 'polypeptide(L)'
;LTREEAVLCLMNMKSLQVNMIVANLRHEYEQLLADVGGDSFYIRAHFTYNTTNEEELSLRVNDVFHVTDTLYNGQVGYWVATKLNASPTHNKITGAIPNKLRAEQLASVAPSLDQLIKSKQPSFKRKLRSKFGDKRSRSVSSIHHLKEDSFFAKVTCWKPLTNSKFPAYERVLLKAVTIIRPVVLFGPLADIARDRLLKEHPDLFELP
;
A
#
# COMPACT_ATOMS: atom_id res chain seq x y z
N LEU A 1 12.08 -1.22 20.84
CA LEU A 1 12.17 0.25 20.96
C LEU A 1 13.03 0.71 19.81
N THR A 2 12.51 1.58 18.95
CA THR A 2 13.33 2.19 17.89
C THR A 2 14.12 3.38 18.43
N ARG A 3 15.13 3.82 17.67
CA ARG A 3 15.93 5.00 18.02
C ARG A 3 15.06 6.27 18.15
N GLU A 4 14.12 6.47 17.24
CA GLU A 4 13.14 7.56 17.30
C GLU A 4 12.25 7.50 18.54
N GLU A 5 11.72 6.32 18.89
CA GLU A 5 10.88 6.14 20.09
C GLU A 5 11.64 6.50 21.37
N ALA A 6 12.91 6.10 21.45
CA ALA A 6 13.77 6.44 22.59
C ALA A 6 14.00 7.96 22.70
N VAL A 7 14.31 8.64 21.58
CA VAL A 7 14.49 10.10 21.55
C VAL A 7 13.22 10.84 21.94
N LEU A 8 12.07 10.47 21.37
CA LEU A 8 10.78 11.07 21.70
C LEU A 8 10.38 10.83 23.16
N CYS A 9 10.73 9.68 23.72
CA CYS A 9 10.50 9.39 25.13
C CYS A 9 11.26 10.36 26.03
N LEU A 10 12.57 10.51 25.79
CA LEU A 10 13.44 11.41 26.56
C LEU A 10 13.03 12.89 26.41
N MET A 11 12.66 13.32 25.21
CA MET A 11 12.20 14.70 24.95
C MET A 11 10.88 15.04 25.65
N ASN A 12 9.99 14.06 25.82
CA ASN A 12 8.67 14.26 26.43
C ASN A 12 8.68 14.09 27.96
N MET A 13 9.83 13.82 28.58
CA MET A 13 9.93 13.72 30.03
C MET A 13 9.68 15.08 30.68
N LYS A 14 8.71 15.14 31.59
CA LYS A 14 8.39 16.35 32.38
C LYS A 14 9.13 16.40 33.72
N SER A 15 9.72 15.28 34.13
CA SER A 15 10.40 15.13 35.42
C SER A 15 11.85 15.60 35.34
N LEU A 16 12.30 16.33 36.37
CA LEU A 16 13.68 16.78 36.52
C LEU A 16 14.66 15.66 36.93
N GLN A 17 14.14 14.53 37.43
CA GLN A 17 14.94 13.37 37.84
C GLN A 17 14.66 12.18 36.94
N VAL A 18 15.74 11.57 36.43
CA VAL A 18 15.70 10.39 35.57
C VAL A 18 16.65 9.35 36.15
N ASN A 19 16.12 8.16 36.45
CA ASN A 19 16.93 7.01 36.82
C ASN A 19 17.20 6.17 35.57
N MET A 20 18.47 6.00 35.23
CA MET A 20 18.90 5.18 34.10
C MET A 20 19.73 4.00 34.59
N ILE A 21 19.44 2.83 34.07
CA ILE A 21 20.29 1.65 34.21
C ILE A 21 21.14 1.59 32.95
N VAL A 22 22.46 1.68 33.10
CA VAL A 22 23.41 1.72 31.99
C VAL A 22 24.46 0.62 32.15
N ALA A 23 24.93 0.09 31.02
CA ALA A 23 26.02 -0.86 30.96
C ALA A 23 27.12 -0.32 30.04
N ASN A 24 28.39 -0.49 30.42
CA ASN A 24 29.52 -0.12 29.58
C ASN A 24 29.85 -1.28 28.64
N LEU A 25 29.41 -1.16 27.38
CA LEU A 25 29.52 -2.18 26.34
C LEU A 25 30.30 -1.63 25.13
N ARG A 26 31.54 -1.21 25.38
CA ARG A 26 32.37 -0.49 24.39
C ARG A 26 32.56 -1.26 23.07
N HIS A 27 32.88 -2.55 23.13
CA HIS A 27 33.17 -3.34 21.93
C HIS A 27 31.94 -3.49 21.03
N GLU A 28 30.75 -3.71 21.62
CA GLU A 28 29.49 -3.78 20.90
C GLU A 28 29.10 -2.42 20.32
N TYR A 29 29.36 -1.34 21.06
CA TYR A 29 29.16 0.02 20.55
C TYR A 29 30.07 0.34 19.36
N GLU A 30 31.35 -0.05 19.40
CA GLU A 30 32.28 0.12 18.28
C GLU A 30 31.85 -0.68 17.04
N GLN A 31 31.30 -1.89 17.23
CA GLN A 31 30.70 -2.67 16.13
C GLN A 31 29.45 -1.99 15.55
N LEU A 32 28.58 -1.45 16.40
CA LEU A 32 27.39 -0.70 15.98
C LEU A 32 27.72 0.60 15.26
N LEU A 33 28.89 1.20 15.50
CA LEU A 33 29.37 2.36 14.73
C LEU A 33 29.89 1.97 13.34
N ALA A 34 30.38 0.73 13.20
CA ALA A 34 30.85 0.20 11.92
C ALA A 34 29.69 -0.29 11.03
N ASP A 35 28.58 -0.75 11.62
CA ASP A 35 27.34 -1.04 10.92
C ASP A 35 26.49 0.23 10.77
N VAL A 36 25.90 0.48 9.60
CA VAL A 36 25.18 1.73 9.31
C VAL A 36 23.75 1.72 9.90
N GLY A 37 23.32 0.61 10.51
CA GLY A 37 21.94 0.41 10.97
C GLY A 37 21.79 0.42 12.50
N GLY A 38 21.05 1.41 13.03
CA GLY A 38 20.64 1.43 14.44
C GLY A 38 19.30 0.74 14.70
N ASP A 39 18.45 0.64 13.68
CA ASP A 39 17.16 -0.03 13.72
C ASP A 39 17.15 -1.20 12.71
N SER A 40 16.29 -2.19 12.92
CA SER A 40 16.10 -3.24 11.92
C SER A 40 14.72 -3.87 12.05
N PHE A 41 13.82 -3.53 11.12
CA PHE A 41 12.49 -4.10 11.06
C PHE A 41 11.83 -3.91 9.70
N TYR A 42 10.75 -4.65 9.45
CA TYR A 42 10.03 -4.58 8.18
C TYR A 42 8.66 -3.95 8.33
N ILE A 43 8.26 -3.16 7.34
CA ILE A 43 6.94 -2.54 7.26
C ILE A 43 6.30 -2.75 5.89
N ARG A 44 4.98 -2.82 5.88
CA ARG A 44 4.14 -2.76 4.68
C ARG A 44 3.36 -1.45 4.66
N ALA A 45 3.38 -0.75 3.53
CA ALA A 45 2.65 0.50 3.33
C ALA A 45 1.21 0.25 2.88
N HIS A 46 0.25 1.01 3.43
CA HIS A 46 -1.18 0.95 3.08
C HIS A 46 -1.69 2.24 2.43
N PHE A 47 -0.78 3.09 1.96
CA PHE A 47 -1.09 4.35 1.28
C PHE A 47 -0.10 4.57 0.13
N THR A 48 -0.42 5.56 -0.70
CA THR A 48 0.46 5.98 -1.80
C THR A 48 1.14 7.28 -1.42
N TYR A 49 2.44 7.38 -1.67
CA TYR A 49 3.24 8.58 -1.49
C TYR A 49 4.12 8.76 -2.73
N ASN A 50 3.96 9.90 -3.40
CA ASN A 50 4.79 10.26 -4.54
C ASN A 50 5.63 11.46 -4.14
N THR A 51 6.90 11.43 -4.49
CA THR A 51 7.87 12.48 -4.19
C THR A 51 8.70 12.77 -5.44
N THR A 52 9.14 14.02 -5.56
CA THR A 52 10.08 14.47 -6.59
C THR A 52 11.52 14.50 -6.07
N ASN A 53 11.72 14.30 -4.76
CA ASN A 53 13.04 14.30 -4.14
C ASN A 53 13.76 12.99 -4.44
N GLU A 54 14.99 13.05 -4.95
CA GLU A 54 15.78 11.86 -5.30
C GLU A 54 16.20 11.03 -4.08
N GLU A 55 16.35 11.68 -2.91
CA GLU A 55 16.67 11.00 -1.65
C GLU A 55 15.49 10.24 -1.05
N GLU A 56 14.25 10.59 -1.42
CA GLU A 56 13.04 9.98 -0.87
C GLU A 56 12.50 8.88 -1.79
N LEU A 57 11.95 7.83 -1.18
CA LEU A 57 11.31 6.76 -1.92
C LEU A 57 9.83 7.07 -2.13
N SER A 58 9.33 6.79 -3.34
CA SER A 58 7.90 6.73 -3.59
C SER A 58 7.32 5.40 -3.11
N LEU A 59 6.17 5.47 -2.43
CA LEU A 59 5.47 4.34 -1.84
C LEU A 59 4.18 4.07 -2.59
N ARG A 60 3.86 2.78 -2.77
CA ARG A 60 2.57 2.28 -3.23
C ARG A 60 1.98 1.37 -2.17
N VAL A 61 0.66 1.19 -2.24
CA VAL A 61 -0.05 0.23 -1.40
C VAL A 61 0.54 -1.17 -1.58
N ASN A 62 0.80 -1.85 -0.47
CA ASN A 62 1.45 -3.16 -0.34
C ASN A 62 2.96 -3.18 -0.61
N ASP A 63 3.61 -2.04 -0.82
CA ASP A 63 5.08 -2.00 -0.83
C ASP A 63 5.62 -2.42 0.54
N VAL A 64 6.68 -3.23 0.54
CA VAL A 64 7.35 -3.72 1.75
C VAL A 64 8.76 -3.12 1.81
N PHE A 65 9.13 -2.61 2.97
CA PHE A 65 10.40 -1.96 3.21
C PHE A 65 11.10 -2.57 4.43
N HIS A 66 12.42 -2.63 4.37
CA HIS A 66 13.30 -2.86 5.52
C HIS A 66 13.77 -1.50 6.04
N VAL A 67 13.36 -1.13 7.25
CA VAL A 67 13.78 0.10 7.91
C VAL A 67 15.06 -0.16 8.70
N THR A 68 16.08 0.64 8.43
CA THR A 68 17.42 0.53 9.05
C THR A 68 17.75 1.71 9.96
N ASP A 69 17.06 2.84 9.80
CA ASP A 69 17.23 4.01 10.65
C ASP A 69 15.91 4.77 10.80
N THR A 70 15.48 5.02 12.04
CA THR A 70 14.28 5.83 12.33
C THR A 70 14.55 7.31 12.58
N LEU A 71 15.80 7.75 12.48
CA LEU A 71 16.24 9.14 12.61
C LEU A 71 17.15 9.53 11.43
N TYR A 72 16.55 9.71 10.25
CA TYR A 72 17.30 10.15 9.07
C TYR A 72 18.04 11.47 9.35
N ASN A 73 19.35 11.50 9.12
CA ASN A 73 20.24 12.62 9.44
C ASN A 73 20.13 13.10 10.91
N GLY A 74 19.80 12.20 11.83
CA GLY A 74 19.66 12.50 13.26
C GLY A 74 18.39 13.27 13.62
N GLN A 75 17.44 13.44 12.69
CA GLN A 75 16.22 14.21 12.91
C GLN A 75 14.98 13.31 12.90
N VAL A 76 13.99 13.68 13.73
CA VAL A 76 12.67 13.04 13.74
C VAL A 76 11.89 13.52 12.52
N GLY A 77 11.27 12.59 11.79
CA GLY A 77 10.34 12.90 10.70
C GLY A 77 10.45 11.98 9.49
N TYR A 78 11.65 11.47 9.22
CA TYR A 78 11.92 10.54 8.12
C TYR A 78 12.74 9.35 8.59
N TRP A 79 12.48 8.20 7.98
CA TRP A 79 13.18 6.94 8.21
C TRP A 79 13.97 6.56 6.97
N VAL A 80 15.11 5.90 7.14
CA VAL A 80 15.85 5.26 6.04
C VAL A 80 15.33 3.85 5.87
N ALA A 81 14.94 3.52 4.64
CA ALA A 81 14.43 2.21 4.33
C ALA A 81 14.85 1.71 2.95
N THR A 82 15.00 0.38 2.83
CA THR A 82 15.26 -0.31 1.57
C THR A 82 13.98 -0.99 1.09
N LYS A 83 13.57 -0.72 -0.15
CA LYS A 83 12.41 -1.34 -0.78
C LYS A 83 12.69 -2.79 -1.17
N LEU A 84 11.82 -3.72 -0.74
CA LEU A 84 12.03 -5.17 -0.93
C LEU A 84 11.24 -5.78 -2.08
N ASN A 85 10.15 -5.16 -2.50
CA ASN A 85 9.25 -5.69 -3.53
C ASN A 85 9.61 -5.25 -4.96
N ALA A 86 10.82 -4.73 -5.16
CA ALA A 86 11.32 -4.48 -6.51
C ALA A 86 11.66 -5.82 -7.19
N SER A 87 11.41 -5.92 -8.50
CA SER A 87 11.76 -7.08 -9.33
C SER A 87 13.18 -7.57 -9.00
N PRO A 88 13.49 -8.89 -9.05
CA PRO A 88 14.84 -9.42 -8.79
C PRO A 88 15.95 -8.80 -9.65
N THR A 89 15.59 -8.10 -10.73
CA THR A 89 16.49 -7.34 -11.61
C THR A 89 16.79 -5.92 -11.12
N HIS A 90 16.02 -5.40 -10.17
CA HIS A 90 16.16 -4.05 -9.68
C HIS A 90 17.05 -4.04 -8.43
N ASN A 91 18.13 -3.27 -8.49
CA ASN A 91 19.00 -3.03 -7.33
C ASN A 91 18.17 -2.63 -6.10
N LYS A 92 18.60 -3.06 -4.91
CA LYS A 92 18.04 -2.64 -3.62
C LYS A 92 17.99 -1.11 -3.57
N ILE A 93 16.80 -0.55 -3.70
CA ILE A 93 16.61 0.91 -3.67
C ILE A 93 16.45 1.32 -2.22
N THR A 94 17.40 2.10 -1.71
CA THR A 94 17.38 2.65 -0.36
C THR A 94 17.17 4.15 -0.44
N GLY A 95 16.38 4.69 0.47
CA GLY A 95 16.12 6.12 0.57
C GLY A 95 15.25 6.46 1.77
N ALA A 96 14.93 7.74 1.92
CA ALA A 96 14.11 8.26 2.98
C ALA A 96 12.61 7.99 2.73
N ILE A 97 11.88 7.64 3.78
CA ILE A 97 10.42 7.54 3.78
C ILE A 97 9.85 8.34 4.95
N PRO A 98 8.61 8.84 4.87
CA PRO A 98 7.98 9.50 6.02
C PRO A 98 7.97 8.58 7.24
N ASN A 99 8.19 9.13 8.44
CA ASN A 99 8.04 8.38 9.69
C ASN A 99 6.58 7.97 9.93
N LYS A 100 6.34 7.16 10.98
CA LYS A 100 5.00 6.64 11.30
C LYS A 100 3.93 7.73 11.40
N LEU A 101 4.20 8.79 12.17
CA LEU A 101 3.21 9.85 12.42
C LEU A 101 2.86 10.62 11.13
N ARG A 102 3.87 10.99 10.34
CA ARG A 102 3.68 11.70 9.07
C ARG A 102 2.98 10.81 8.05
N ALA A 103 3.30 9.52 8.01
CA ALA A 103 2.62 8.55 7.16
C ALA A 103 1.13 8.42 7.52
N GLU A 104 0.79 8.37 8.82
CA GLU A 104 -0.61 8.35 9.28
C GLU A 104 -1.38 9.61 8.85
N GLN A 105 -0.76 10.78 8.99
CA GLN A 105 -1.33 12.04 8.51
C GLN A 105 -1.56 12.02 7.00
N LEU A 106 -0.58 11.62 6.20
CA LEU A 106 -0.69 11.55 4.74
C LEU A 106 -1.75 10.52 4.29
N ALA A 107 -1.79 9.35 4.95
CA ALA A 107 -2.77 8.30 4.66
C ALA A 107 -4.20 8.76 4.97
N SER A 108 -4.39 9.62 5.98
CA SER A 108 -5.73 10.17 6.30
C SER A 108 -6.24 11.18 5.27
N VAL A 109 -5.34 11.88 4.56
CA VAL A 109 -5.68 12.94 3.59
C VAL A 109 -5.82 12.41 2.16
N ALA A 110 -5.06 11.38 1.79
CA ALA A 110 -5.08 10.78 0.46
C ALA A 110 -6.49 10.39 -0.07
N PRO A 111 -7.42 9.84 0.75
CA PRO A 111 -8.79 9.53 0.34
C PRO A 111 -9.57 10.72 -0.19
N SER A 112 -9.36 11.88 0.44
CA SER A 112 -10.09 13.12 0.18
C SER A 112 -9.60 13.79 -1.10
N LEU A 113 -8.29 13.73 -1.37
CA LEU A 113 -7.70 14.32 -2.57
C LEU A 113 -8.10 13.57 -3.84
N ASP A 114 -8.13 12.24 -3.79
CA ASP A 114 -8.58 11.40 -4.93
C ASP A 114 -10.04 11.66 -5.31
N GLN A 115 -10.90 11.96 -4.32
CA GLN A 115 -12.30 12.35 -4.57
C GLN A 115 -12.41 13.73 -5.24
N LEU A 116 -11.57 14.68 -4.83
CA LEU A 116 -11.48 16.02 -5.42
C LEU A 116 -10.90 16.03 -6.85
N ILE A 117 -9.95 15.14 -7.14
CA ILE A 117 -9.37 15.02 -8.48
C ILE A 117 -10.37 14.35 -9.44
N LYS A 118 -11.13 13.34 -8.97
CA LYS A 118 -12.18 12.68 -9.78
C LYS A 118 -13.39 13.57 -10.06
N SER A 119 -13.69 14.55 -9.20
CA SER A 119 -14.79 15.50 -9.46
C SER A 119 -14.43 16.63 -10.45
N LYS A 120 -13.14 16.86 -10.72
CA LYS A 120 -12.65 17.89 -11.66
C LYS A 120 -12.34 17.39 -13.06
N GLN A 121 -12.40 16.08 -13.33
CA GLN A 121 -12.20 15.56 -14.69
C GLN A 121 -13.48 15.71 -15.52
N PRO A 122 -13.49 16.49 -16.62
CA PRO A 122 -14.64 16.55 -17.51
C PRO A 122 -14.81 15.18 -18.16
N SER A 123 -15.97 14.56 -17.96
CA SER A 123 -16.34 13.32 -18.62
C SER A 123 -16.35 13.53 -20.15
N PHE A 124 -15.24 13.22 -20.82
CA PHE A 124 -15.15 13.15 -22.28
C PHE A 124 -15.98 11.96 -22.78
N LYS A 125 -17.30 12.15 -22.85
CA LYS A 125 -18.18 11.31 -23.65
C LYS A 125 -17.85 11.58 -25.12
N ARG A 126 -16.99 10.74 -25.71
CA ARG A 126 -16.80 10.67 -27.16
C ARG A 126 -18.15 10.30 -27.81
N LYS A 127 -18.90 11.30 -28.27
CA LYS A 127 -20.03 11.11 -29.18
C LYS A 127 -19.48 10.80 -30.57
N LEU A 128 -19.42 9.52 -30.92
CA LEU A 128 -19.27 9.06 -32.30
C LEU A 128 -20.60 8.48 -32.77
N ARG A 129 -21.26 9.17 -33.71
CA ARG A 129 -22.11 8.63 -34.81
C ARG A 129 -22.80 9.81 -35.50
N SER A 130 -22.32 10.21 -36.68
CA SER A 130 -22.65 9.68 -38.02
C SER A 130 -23.97 10.24 -38.57
N LYS A 131 -23.85 11.19 -39.49
CA LYS A 131 -24.89 11.55 -40.45
C LYS A 131 -25.21 10.32 -41.31
N PHE A 132 -26.45 9.83 -41.34
CA PHE A 132 -27.07 9.18 -42.51
C PHE A 132 -28.60 9.06 -42.29
N GLY A 133 -29.34 9.60 -43.27
CA GLY A 133 -30.64 9.18 -43.81
C GLY A 133 -31.72 8.52 -42.94
N ASP A 134 -32.86 9.22 -42.90
CA ASP A 134 -34.17 8.77 -43.37
C ASP A 134 -35.01 7.70 -42.64
N LYS A 135 -36.30 8.08 -42.47
CA LYS A 135 -37.56 7.29 -42.42
C LYS A 135 -37.98 6.56 -41.13
N ARG A 136 -39.02 7.17 -40.53
CA ARG A 136 -40.26 6.57 -39.97
C ARG A 136 -40.24 5.07 -39.62
N SER A 137 -40.48 4.78 -38.34
CA SER A 137 -41.58 3.89 -37.92
C SER A 137 -41.88 4.06 -36.42
N ARG A 138 -43.17 4.07 -36.11
CA ARG A 138 -43.75 4.04 -34.77
C ARG A 138 -44.11 2.58 -34.45
N SER A 139 -43.74 2.06 -33.28
CA SER A 139 -44.57 1.21 -32.38
C SER A 139 -43.67 0.63 -31.26
N VAL A 140 -43.90 0.96 -29.98
CA VAL A 140 -44.76 0.34 -28.95
C VAL A 140 -43.89 -0.42 -27.92
N SER A 141 -44.19 -0.15 -26.65
CA SER A 141 -43.89 -0.89 -25.41
C SER A 141 -42.43 -1.06 -24.93
N SER A 142 -42.11 -0.24 -23.94
CA SER A 142 -41.55 -0.61 -22.62
C SER A 142 -40.92 -1.99 -22.46
N ILE A 143 -39.60 -2.06 -22.45
CA ILE A 143 -38.85 -3.03 -21.64
C ILE A 143 -37.73 -2.26 -20.93
N HIS A 144 -37.70 -2.42 -19.62
CA HIS A 144 -36.65 -2.03 -18.70
C HIS A 144 -35.26 -2.34 -19.26
N HIS A 145 -34.54 -1.33 -19.78
CA HIS A 145 -33.08 -1.37 -19.81
C HIS A 145 -32.52 -0.63 -18.60
N LEU A 146 -32.66 -1.33 -17.48
CA LEU A 146 -31.87 -1.20 -16.26
C LEU A 146 -30.40 -1.05 -16.67
N LYS A 147 -29.72 0.02 -16.24
CA LYS A 147 -28.74 -0.04 -15.15
C LYS A 147 -27.75 -1.23 -15.22
N GLU A 148 -27.26 -1.61 -16.39
CA GLU A 148 -26.20 -2.63 -16.52
C GLU A 148 -24.79 -2.06 -16.73
N ASP A 149 -24.61 -0.74 -16.81
CA ASP A 149 -23.26 -0.13 -16.92
C ASP A 149 -22.53 0.05 -15.56
N SER A 150 -23.12 -0.40 -14.44
CA SER A 150 -22.52 -0.24 -13.11
C SER A 150 -21.86 -1.49 -12.55
N PHE A 151 -22.03 -2.68 -13.14
CA PHE A 151 -21.39 -3.89 -12.62
C PHE A 151 -19.95 -4.03 -13.16
N PHE A 152 -19.75 -3.91 -14.47
CA PHE A 152 -18.40 -3.96 -15.07
C PHE A 152 -17.50 -2.79 -14.65
N ALA A 153 -18.07 -1.60 -14.46
CA ALA A 153 -17.35 -0.46 -13.89
C ALA A 153 -17.01 -0.68 -12.41
N LYS A 154 -17.87 -1.34 -11.62
CA LYS A 154 -17.55 -1.73 -10.22
C LYS A 154 -16.49 -2.82 -10.10
N VAL A 155 -16.43 -3.75 -11.06
CA VAL A 155 -15.47 -4.87 -11.06
C VAL A 155 -14.09 -4.43 -11.55
N THR A 156 -14.01 -3.43 -12.43
CA THR A 156 -12.73 -2.90 -12.95
C THR A 156 -12.21 -1.67 -12.21
N CYS A 157 -13.06 -0.92 -11.50
CA CYS A 157 -12.58 0.10 -10.56
C CYS A 157 -12.16 -0.58 -9.26
N TRP A 158 -10.88 -0.95 -9.20
CA TRP A 158 -10.14 -1.00 -7.94
C TRP A 158 -10.41 0.33 -7.24
N LYS A 159 -11.40 0.35 -6.33
CA LYS A 159 -11.54 1.45 -5.38
C LYS A 159 -10.22 1.42 -4.63
N PRO A 160 -9.38 2.48 -4.71
CA PRO A 160 -8.21 2.54 -3.86
C PRO A 160 -8.74 2.33 -2.43
N LEU A 161 -8.01 1.55 -1.65
CA LEU A 161 -8.36 1.16 -0.29
C LEU A 161 -8.32 2.41 0.62
N THR A 162 -9.18 3.40 0.35
CA THR A 162 -9.08 4.75 0.91
C THR A 162 -9.91 4.92 2.17
N ASN A 163 -10.71 3.91 2.54
CA ASN A 163 -11.11 3.67 3.93
C ASN A 163 -10.36 2.43 4.44
N SER A 164 -9.03 2.47 4.35
CA SER A 164 -8.20 1.40 4.86
C SER A 164 -8.44 1.25 6.36
N LYS A 165 -8.92 0.09 6.81
CA LYS A 165 -8.91 -0.29 8.24
C LYS A 165 -7.48 -0.51 8.76
N PHE A 166 -6.47 -0.44 7.88
CA PHE A 166 -5.09 -0.67 8.20
C PHE A 166 -4.37 0.64 8.56
N PRO A 167 -3.41 0.60 9.50
CA PRO A 167 -2.52 1.74 9.76
C PRO A 167 -1.69 2.06 8.50
N ALA A 168 -1.19 3.28 8.39
CA ALA A 168 -0.38 3.69 7.24
C ALA A 168 0.83 2.77 7.00
N TYR A 169 1.48 2.34 8.10
CA TYR A 169 2.48 1.29 8.11
C TYR A 169 2.07 0.15 9.03
N GLU A 170 2.17 -1.07 8.52
CA GLU A 170 1.98 -2.30 9.27
C GLU A 170 3.34 -2.99 9.46
N ARG A 171 3.68 -3.39 10.69
CA ARG A 171 4.88 -4.20 10.94
C ARG A 171 4.67 -5.61 10.40
N VAL A 172 5.61 -6.10 9.61
CA VAL A 172 5.52 -7.42 8.96
C VAL A 172 6.75 -8.28 9.24
N LEU A 173 6.57 -9.59 9.12
CA LEU A 173 7.63 -10.59 9.24
C LEU A 173 7.45 -11.63 8.12
N LEU A 174 8.56 -12.14 7.59
CA LEU A 174 8.51 -13.24 6.63
C LEU A 174 8.21 -14.54 7.39
N LYS A 175 7.12 -15.21 7.01
CA LYS A 175 6.69 -16.46 7.66
C LYS A 175 6.33 -17.50 6.61
N ALA A 176 6.90 -18.69 6.74
CA ALA A 176 6.48 -19.87 6.00
C ALA A 176 5.09 -20.30 6.48
N VAL A 177 4.20 -20.60 5.54
CA VAL A 177 2.80 -20.94 5.85
C VAL A 177 2.64 -22.45 5.88
N THR A 178 1.97 -22.97 6.91
CA THR A 178 1.68 -24.41 7.08
C THR A 178 0.27 -24.81 6.62
N ILE A 179 -0.56 -23.82 6.25
CA ILE A 179 -1.91 -24.01 5.72
C ILE A 179 -1.94 -23.81 4.21
N ILE A 180 -2.86 -24.51 3.54
CA ILE A 180 -3.15 -24.28 2.12
C ILE A 180 -3.82 -22.89 2.00
N ARG A 181 -3.28 -22.05 1.12
CA ARG A 181 -3.79 -20.69 0.94
C ARG A 181 -5.01 -20.69 0.02
N PRO A 182 -6.06 -19.90 0.32
CA PRO A 182 -7.16 -19.70 -0.62
C PRO A 182 -6.67 -19.16 -1.96
N VAL A 183 -7.25 -19.68 -3.06
CA VAL A 183 -6.97 -19.21 -4.41
C VAL A 183 -8.11 -18.31 -4.87
N VAL A 184 -7.77 -17.11 -5.33
CA VAL A 184 -8.75 -16.16 -5.88
C VAL A 184 -8.40 -15.91 -7.34
N LEU A 185 -9.33 -16.24 -8.24
CA LEU A 185 -9.17 -16.05 -9.68
C LEU A 185 -9.89 -14.78 -10.12
N PHE A 186 -9.19 -13.97 -10.91
CA PHE A 186 -9.74 -12.77 -11.55
C PHE A 186 -9.61 -12.90 -13.07
N GLY A 187 -10.60 -12.39 -13.80
CA GLY A 187 -10.59 -12.34 -15.26
C GLY A 187 -11.84 -12.92 -15.90
N PRO A 188 -12.00 -12.75 -17.22
CA PRO A 188 -13.21 -13.13 -17.96
C PRO A 188 -13.44 -14.63 -18.08
N LEU A 189 -12.45 -15.47 -17.75
CA LEU A 189 -12.52 -16.93 -17.78
C LEU A 189 -12.35 -17.55 -16.38
N ALA A 190 -12.47 -16.75 -15.32
CA ALA A 190 -12.22 -17.19 -13.95
C ALA A 190 -13.21 -18.27 -13.50
N ASP A 191 -14.45 -18.22 -13.99
CA ASP A 191 -15.49 -19.23 -13.80
C ASP A 191 -15.10 -20.56 -14.45
N ILE A 192 -14.74 -20.54 -15.74
CA ILE A 192 -14.32 -21.74 -16.48
C ILE A 192 -13.05 -22.35 -15.86
N ALA A 193 -12.08 -21.52 -15.48
CA ALA A 193 -10.86 -21.97 -14.83
C ALA A 193 -11.15 -22.64 -13.48
N ARG A 194 -12.04 -22.07 -12.67
CA ARG A 194 -12.47 -22.66 -11.40
C ARG A 194 -13.17 -24.00 -11.59
N ASP A 195 -14.12 -24.08 -12.51
CA ASP A 195 -14.87 -25.33 -12.76
C ASP A 195 -13.94 -26.44 -13.26
N ARG A 196 -12.94 -26.06 -14.07
CA ARG A 196 -11.92 -26.97 -14.55
C ARG A 196 -11.00 -27.47 -13.42
N LEU A 197 -10.56 -26.58 -12.52
CA LEU A 197 -9.76 -26.96 -11.34
C LEU A 197 -10.51 -27.95 -10.45
N LEU A 198 -11.81 -27.73 -10.21
CA LEU A 198 -12.64 -28.63 -9.40
C LEU A 198 -12.84 -30.00 -10.06
N LYS A 199 -12.92 -30.04 -11.40
CA LYS A 199 -13.11 -31.29 -12.15
C LYS A 199 -11.81 -32.10 -12.28
N GLU A 200 -10.69 -31.44 -12.55
CA GLU A 200 -9.41 -32.09 -12.81
C GLU A 200 -8.65 -32.43 -11.51
N HIS A 201 -8.82 -31.64 -10.45
CA HIS A 201 -8.12 -31.78 -9.16
C HIS A 201 -9.07 -31.66 -7.95
N PRO A 202 -10.06 -32.57 -7.81
CA PRO A 202 -11.06 -32.51 -6.74
C PRO A 202 -10.48 -32.76 -5.33
N ASP A 203 -9.28 -33.32 -5.24
CA ASP A 203 -8.56 -33.59 -4.00
C ASP A 203 -7.82 -32.35 -3.45
N LEU A 204 -7.59 -31.33 -4.28
CA LEU A 204 -6.82 -30.13 -3.93
C LEU A 204 -7.68 -28.86 -3.81
N PHE A 205 -8.82 -28.81 -4.50
CA PHE A 205 -9.65 -27.61 -4.60
C PHE A 205 -11.10 -27.88 -4.24
N GLU A 206 -11.69 -26.95 -3.49
CA GLU A 206 -13.10 -26.94 -3.13
C GLU A 206 -13.67 -25.52 -3.24
N LEU A 207 -14.98 -25.40 -3.39
CA LEU A 207 -15.67 -24.11 -3.27
C LEU A 207 -15.82 -23.72 -1.79
N PRO A 208 -15.70 -22.43 -1.46
CA PRO A 208 -15.94 -21.94 -0.10
C PRO A 208 -17.41 -22.01 0.33
#